data_AF-A0A4R5U4H9-F1
#
_entry.id   AF-A0A4R5U4H9-F1
#
_cell.length_a   1.000
_cell.length_b   1.000
_cell.length_c   1.000
_cell.angle_alpha   90.00
_cell.angle_beta   90.00
_cell.angle_gamma   90.00
#
_symmetry.space_group_name_H-M   'P 1'
#
loop_
_entity.id
_entity.type
_entity.pdbx_description
1 polymer ?
#
loop_
_entity_poly.entity_id
_entity_poly.type
_entity_poly.pdbx_seq_one_letter_code
_entity_poly.pdbx_strand_id
1 'polypeptide(L)'
;MNISSASLCLVLLLAPSVPTFAQSAHPEPGPSLYAVNSAAISAAMTYCMAKYGPLTTGSRSAACFSRARNVLADFGLREKSVRIDQTCNNPSQFNTCITPEIGRFVIALNAEFGKQGL
;
A
#
# COMPACT_ATOMS: atom_id res chain seq x y z
N MET A 1 -21.91 -33.72 70.11
CA MET A 1 -21.29 -32.60 69.38
C MET A 1 -21.18 -33.02 67.92
N ASN A 2 -21.99 -32.41 67.05
CA ASN A 2 -22.12 -32.73 65.63
C ASN A 2 -22.27 -31.40 64.88
N ILE A 3 -21.29 -30.96 64.07
CA ILE A 3 -21.47 -30.04 62.91
C ILE A 3 -20.24 -30.13 61.99
N SER A 4 -20.45 -30.32 60.68
CA SER A 4 -19.72 -29.78 59.50
C SER A 4 -19.88 -30.79 58.35
N SER A 5 -20.74 -30.65 57.33
CA SER A 5 -21.09 -29.54 56.44
C SER A 5 -19.90 -28.90 55.71
N ALA A 6 -19.60 -29.40 54.52
CA ALA A 6 -18.91 -28.64 53.48
C ALA A 6 -19.56 -28.96 52.12
N SER A 7 -20.44 -28.06 51.71
CA SER A 7 -21.18 -28.08 50.45
C SER A 7 -20.23 -27.87 49.26
N LEU A 8 -20.31 -28.75 48.26
CA LEU A 8 -19.74 -28.52 46.93
C LEU A 8 -20.50 -27.37 46.24
N CYS A 9 -19.81 -26.26 45.97
CA CYS A 9 -20.30 -25.19 45.10
C CYS A 9 -19.76 -25.41 43.69
N LEU A 10 -20.62 -25.91 42.79
CA LEU A 10 -20.38 -26.05 41.36
C LEU A 10 -20.62 -24.68 40.69
N VAL A 11 -19.56 -23.94 40.36
CA VAL A 11 -19.66 -22.67 39.63
C VAL A 11 -19.76 -22.97 38.12
N LEU A 12 -20.99 -22.91 37.60
CA LEU A 12 -21.29 -22.85 36.17
C LEU A 12 -20.83 -21.50 35.62
N LEU A 13 -19.66 -21.48 34.97
CA LEU A 13 -19.16 -20.36 34.18
C LEU A 13 -19.99 -20.20 32.90
N LEU A 14 -21.00 -19.34 32.95
CA LEU A 14 -21.66 -18.77 31.79
C LEU A 14 -20.70 -17.78 31.11
N ALA A 15 -19.99 -18.22 30.08
CA ALA A 15 -19.23 -17.33 29.22
C ALA A 15 -20.18 -16.57 28.27
N PRO A 16 -20.16 -15.23 28.23
CA PRO A 16 -20.88 -14.49 27.21
C PRO A 16 -20.19 -14.70 25.85
N SER A 17 -20.94 -15.22 24.90
CA SER A 17 -20.56 -15.34 23.48
C SER A 17 -20.46 -13.94 22.85
N VAL A 18 -19.25 -13.37 22.91
CA VAL A 18 -18.93 -12.13 22.19
C VAL A 18 -19.00 -12.43 20.69
N PRO A 19 -19.76 -11.67 19.88
CA PRO A 19 -19.78 -11.86 18.44
C PRO A 19 -18.41 -11.49 17.88
N THR A 20 -17.67 -12.51 17.41
CA THR A 20 -16.49 -12.32 16.58
C THR A 20 -16.93 -11.67 15.27
N PHE A 21 -16.78 -10.36 15.16
CA PHE A 21 -16.84 -9.70 13.87
C PHE A 21 -15.76 -10.34 12.98
N ALA A 22 -16.19 -11.09 11.97
CA ALA A 22 -15.31 -11.61 10.94
C ALA A 22 -14.62 -10.42 10.27
N GLN A 23 -13.35 -10.20 10.58
CA GLN A 23 -12.51 -9.23 9.91
C GLN A 23 -12.43 -9.69 8.44
N SER A 24 -13.11 -8.96 7.55
CA SER A 24 -13.08 -9.22 6.12
C SER A 24 -11.61 -9.31 5.69
N ALA A 25 -11.21 -10.48 5.21
CA ALA A 25 -9.84 -10.75 4.79
C ALA A 25 -9.41 -9.63 3.84
N HIS A 26 -8.37 -8.88 4.22
CA HIS A 26 -7.79 -7.91 3.30
C HIS A 26 -7.29 -8.69 2.09
N PRO A 27 -7.73 -8.36 0.86
CA PRO A 27 -7.28 -9.08 -0.31
C PRO A 27 -5.76 -8.95 -0.42
N GLU A 28 -5.09 -10.10 -0.52
CA GLU A 28 -3.65 -10.21 -0.70
C GLU A 28 -3.17 -9.22 -1.77
N PRO A 29 -2.04 -8.53 -1.55
CA PRO A 29 -1.51 -7.60 -2.54
C PRO A 29 -1.23 -8.34 -3.85
N GLY A 30 -1.85 -7.85 -4.93
CA GLY A 30 -1.64 -8.41 -6.26
C GLY A 30 -0.20 -8.18 -6.77
N PRO A 31 0.23 -8.97 -7.77
CA PRO A 31 1.62 -9.05 -8.20
C PRO A 31 2.20 -7.73 -8.72
N SER A 32 1.38 -6.82 -9.25
CA SER A 32 1.86 -5.52 -9.76
C SER A 32 2.13 -4.48 -8.68
N LEU A 33 1.66 -4.66 -7.43
CA LEU A 33 1.73 -3.62 -6.40
C LEU A 33 3.18 -3.18 -6.13
N TYR A 34 4.12 -4.13 -6.06
CA TYR A 34 5.53 -3.82 -5.85
C TYR A 34 6.14 -3.08 -7.04
N ALA A 35 5.77 -3.44 -8.27
CA ALA A 35 6.23 -2.77 -9.47
C ALA A 35 5.73 -1.32 -9.53
N VAL A 36 4.44 -1.09 -9.24
CA VAL A 36 3.83 0.25 -9.20
C VAL A 36 4.48 1.12 -8.12
N ASN A 37 4.63 0.61 -6.90
CA ASN A 37 5.28 1.38 -5.81
C ASN A 37 6.72 1.73 -6.14
N SER A 38 7.50 0.77 -6.64
CA SER A 38 8.90 1.00 -6.99
C SER A 38 9.01 2.03 -8.11
N ALA A 39 8.21 1.88 -9.17
CA ALA A 39 8.17 2.83 -10.28
C ALA A 39 7.75 4.24 -9.82
N ALA A 40 6.79 4.34 -8.90
CA ALA A 40 6.32 5.62 -8.38
C ALA A 40 7.42 6.37 -7.61
N ILE A 41 8.13 5.66 -6.73
CA ILE A 41 9.23 6.22 -5.94
C ILE A 41 10.38 6.61 -6.87
N SER A 42 10.77 5.74 -7.81
CA SER A 42 11.82 6.03 -8.78
C SER A 42 11.48 7.21 -9.68
N ALA A 43 10.22 7.35 -10.11
CA ALA A 43 9.77 8.51 -10.88
C ALA A 43 9.85 9.80 -10.04
N ALA A 44 9.40 9.77 -8.79
CA ALA A 44 9.49 10.93 -7.89
C ALA A 44 10.94 11.37 -7.65
N MET A 45 11.85 10.41 -7.41
CA MET A 45 13.28 10.69 -7.25
C MET A 45 13.87 11.30 -8.52
N THR A 46 13.67 10.66 -9.67
CA THR A 46 14.27 11.10 -10.94
C THR A 46 13.71 12.44 -11.40
N TYR A 47 12.41 12.70 -11.23
CA TYR A 47 11.79 14.00 -11.50
C TYR A 47 12.47 15.12 -10.70
N CYS A 48 12.59 14.92 -9.38
CA CYS A 48 13.22 15.91 -8.50
C CYS A 48 14.71 16.09 -8.78
N MET A 49 15.42 15.00 -9.09
CA MET A 49 16.83 15.05 -9.45
C MET A 49 17.09 15.77 -10.76
N ALA A 50 16.23 15.56 -11.77
CA ALA A 50 16.34 16.25 -13.05
C ALA A 50 16.17 17.77 -12.89
N LYS A 51 15.30 18.22 -11.97
CA LYS A 51 15.01 19.64 -11.77
C LYS A 51 16.01 20.34 -10.84
N TYR A 52 16.50 19.66 -9.80
CA TYR A 52 17.25 20.29 -8.71
C TYR A 52 18.65 19.71 -8.47
N GLY A 53 19.07 18.71 -9.26
CA GLY A 53 20.33 18.02 -9.09
C GLY A 53 20.27 16.86 -8.07
N PRO A 54 21.42 16.37 -7.59
CA PRO A 54 21.51 15.16 -6.78
C PRO A 54 20.58 15.15 -5.55
N LEU A 55 19.96 14.00 -5.29
CA LEU A 55 19.12 13.79 -4.10
C LEU A 55 20.01 13.47 -2.90
N THR A 56 20.44 14.52 -2.21
CA THR A 56 21.20 14.43 -0.96
C THR A 56 20.41 15.06 0.19
N THR A 57 20.70 14.66 1.42
CA THR A 57 20.05 15.21 2.63
C THR A 57 20.20 16.73 2.68
N GLY A 58 19.08 17.44 2.87
CA GLY A 58 19.03 18.91 2.92
C GLY A 58 19.03 19.62 1.55
N SER A 59 19.17 18.89 0.44
CA SER A 59 19.12 19.47 -0.91
C SER A 59 17.71 19.93 -1.30
N ARG A 60 17.65 20.80 -2.32
CA ARG A 60 16.38 21.17 -2.99
C ARG A 60 15.67 19.95 -3.59
N SER A 61 16.43 18.97 -4.07
CA SER A 61 15.90 17.71 -4.59
C SER A 61 15.23 16.88 -3.50
N ALA A 62 15.80 16.81 -2.29
CA ALA A 62 15.17 16.15 -1.14
C ALA A 62 13.86 16.85 -0.71
N ALA A 63 13.82 18.18 -0.71
CA ALA A 63 12.59 18.94 -0.43
C ALA A 63 11.51 18.72 -1.51
N CYS A 64 11.91 18.63 -2.78
CA CYS A 64 11.01 18.22 -3.86
C CYS A 64 10.48 16.80 -3.64
N PHE A 65 11.36 15.83 -3.35
CA PHE A 65 10.97 14.44 -3.17
C PHE A 65 10.01 14.25 -2.00
N SER A 66 10.21 14.98 -0.89
CA SER A 66 9.27 14.98 0.23
C SER A 66 7.87 15.44 -0.18
N ARG A 67 7.76 16.46 -1.04
CA ARG A 67 6.47 16.93 -1.57
C ARG A 67 5.89 15.95 -2.60
N ALA A 68 6.74 15.37 -3.46
CA ALA A 68 6.33 14.35 -4.42
C ALA A 68 5.73 13.12 -3.73
N ARG A 69 6.25 12.71 -2.57
CA ARG A 69 5.68 11.60 -1.77
C ARG A 69 4.26 11.88 -1.29
N ASN A 70 3.90 13.14 -1.03
CA ASN A 70 2.52 13.48 -0.70
C ASN A 70 1.61 13.30 -1.92
N VAL A 71 2.07 13.71 -3.11
CA VAL A 71 1.35 13.46 -4.37
C VAL A 71 1.15 11.95 -4.60
N LEU A 72 2.14 11.11 -4.27
CA LEU A 72 2.00 9.66 -4.39
C LEU A 72 0.88 9.07 -3.52
N ALA A 73 0.67 9.62 -2.32
CA ALA A 73 -0.38 9.15 -1.42
C ALA A 73 -1.78 9.34 -2.04
N ASP A 74 -1.98 10.44 -2.74
CA ASP A 74 -3.26 10.79 -3.38
C ASP A 74 -3.40 10.21 -4.80
N PHE A 75 -2.31 9.71 -5.41
CA PHE A 75 -2.31 9.25 -6.79
C PHE A 75 -3.01 7.89 -7.00
N GLY A 76 -3.44 7.21 -5.93
CA GLY A 76 -4.18 5.95 -6.02
C GLY A 76 -3.35 4.78 -6.54
N LEU A 77 -2.17 4.55 -5.93
CA LEU A 77 -1.22 3.51 -6.37
C LEU A 77 -1.82 2.10 -6.28
N ARG A 78 -2.64 1.83 -5.26
CA ARG A 78 -3.29 0.53 -5.07
C ARG A 78 -4.37 0.27 -6.11
N GLU A 79 -5.21 1.25 -6.40
CA GLU A 79 -6.25 1.15 -7.42
C GLU A 79 -5.63 0.91 -8.80
N LYS A 80 -4.52 1.58 -9.09
CA LYS A 80 -3.76 1.38 -10.32
C LYS A 80 -3.13 -0.01 -10.40
N SER A 81 -2.55 -0.52 -9.30
CA SER A 81 -2.01 -1.88 -9.29
C SER A 81 -3.12 -2.91 -9.52
N VAL A 82 -4.25 -2.79 -8.84
CA VAL A 82 -5.40 -3.68 -9.04
C VAL A 82 -5.87 -3.67 -10.49
N ARG A 83 -5.95 -2.50 -11.14
CA ARG A 83 -6.29 -2.40 -12.55
C ARG A 83 -5.26 -3.09 -13.45
N ILE A 84 -3.97 -2.94 -13.16
CA ILE A 84 -2.91 -3.61 -13.91
C ILE A 84 -3.00 -5.13 -13.73
N ASP A 85 -3.27 -5.62 -12.52
CA ASP A 85 -3.45 -7.06 -12.27
C ASP A 85 -4.65 -7.62 -13.03
N GLN A 86 -5.74 -6.84 -13.13
CA GLN A 86 -6.92 -7.22 -13.91
C GLN A 86 -6.62 -7.28 -15.42
N THR A 87 -5.88 -6.29 -15.94
CA THR A 87 -5.48 -6.23 -17.35
C THR A 87 -4.44 -7.30 -17.70
N CYS A 88 -3.46 -7.49 -16.82
CA CYS A 88 -2.33 -8.40 -16.99
C CYS A 88 -2.52 -9.65 -16.13
N ASN A 89 -3.59 -10.40 -16.40
CA ASN A 89 -3.97 -11.56 -15.58
C ASN A 89 -3.34 -12.89 -16.03
N ASN A 90 -2.69 -12.94 -17.19
CA ASN A 90 -2.02 -14.15 -17.68
C ASN A 90 -0.61 -14.28 -17.08
N PRO A 91 -0.33 -15.27 -16.21
CA PRO A 91 0.97 -15.40 -15.56
C PRO A 91 2.12 -15.58 -16.54
N SER A 92 1.91 -16.30 -17.65
CA SER A 92 2.94 -16.56 -18.66
C SER A 92 3.34 -15.33 -19.48
N GLN A 93 2.48 -14.30 -19.51
CA GLN A 93 2.68 -13.06 -20.26
C GLN A 93 2.79 -11.85 -19.34
N PHE A 94 2.81 -12.05 -18.02
CA PHE A 94 2.69 -11.00 -17.04
C PHE A 94 3.74 -9.91 -17.23
N ASN A 95 5.02 -10.29 -17.31
CA ASN A 95 6.13 -9.33 -17.47
C ASN A 95 6.05 -8.53 -18.78
N THR A 96 5.66 -9.18 -19.88
CA THR A 96 5.45 -8.52 -21.17
C THR A 96 4.29 -7.53 -21.11
N CYS A 97 3.21 -7.88 -20.40
CA CYS A 97 2.03 -7.03 -20.25
C CYS A 97 2.25 -5.85 -19.29
N ILE A 98 2.86 -6.09 -18.13
CA ILE A 98 3.03 -5.07 -17.08
C ILE A 98 4.01 -3.98 -17.49
N THR A 99 5.04 -4.30 -18.27
CA THR A 99 6.08 -3.34 -18.67
C THR A 99 5.51 -2.07 -19.32
N PRO A 100 4.68 -2.14 -20.38
CA PRO A 100 4.07 -0.95 -20.97
C PRO A 100 3.04 -0.28 -20.05
N GLU A 101 2.36 -1.01 -19.16
CA GLU A 101 1.48 -0.42 -18.15
C GLU A 101 2.25 0.46 -17.17
N ILE A 102 3.40 -0.01 -16.67
CA ILE A 102 4.28 0.77 -15.80
C ILE A 102 4.83 1.99 -16.54
N GLY A 103 5.19 1.86 -17.82
CA GLY A 103 5.61 3.00 -18.64
C GLY A 103 4.54 4.09 -18.74
N ARG A 104 3.29 3.72 -19.04
CA ARG A 104 2.15 4.65 -19.06
C ARG A 104 1.90 5.27 -17.70
N PHE A 105 1.98 4.47 -16.64
CA PHE A 105 1.84 4.93 -15.26
C PHE A 105 2.87 6.02 -14.91
N VAL A 106 4.15 5.81 -15.22
CA VAL A 106 5.22 6.78 -14.94
C VAL A 106 5.02 8.08 -15.72
N ILE A 107 4.60 8.00 -17.00
CA ILE A 107 4.29 9.19 -17.80
C ILE A 107 3.17 10.00 -17.15
N ALA A 108 2.07 9.35 -16.76
CA ALA A 108 0.94 10.00 -16.11
C ALA A 108 1.35 10.63 -14.77
N LEU A 109 2.19 9.95 -14.01
CA LEU A 109 2.66 10.43 -12.71
C LEU A 109 3.58 11.66 -12.85
N ASN A 110 4.50 11.67 -13.82
CA ASN A 110 5.33 12.84 -14.10
C ASN A 110 4.51 14.07 -14.51
N ALA A 111 3.45 13.87 -15.30
CA ALA A 111 2.52 14.94 -15.63
C ALA A 111 1.83 15.49 -14.37
N GLU A 112 1.50 14.62 -13.40
CA GLU A 112 0.91 15.06 -12.14
C GLU A 112 1.89 15.88 -11.29
N PHE A 113 3.16 15.46 -11.19
CA PHE A 113 4.18 16.27 -10.52
C PHE A 113 4.30 17.68 -11.12
N GLY A 114 4.22 17.78 -12.45
CA GLY A 114 4.20 19.06 -13.16
C GLY A 114 3.00 19.94 -12.78
N LYS A 115 1.79 19.37 -12.71
CA LYS A 115 0.57 20.10 -12.30
C LYS A 115 0.64 20.61 -10.87
N GLN A 116 1.25 19.82 -9.98
CA GLN A 116 1.43 20.15 -8.57
C GLN A 116 2.55 21.19 -8.33
N GLY A 117 3.21 21.66 -9.41
CA GLY A 117 4.23 22.70 -9.33
C GLY A 117 5.51 22.24 -8.60
N LEU A 118 5.79 20.94 -8.59
CA LEU A 118 7.02 20.39 -8.00
C LEU A 118 8.25 20.80 -8.81
#